data_AF-A0A355F5E7-F1
#
_entry.id   AF-A0A355F5E7-F1
#
_cell.length_a   1.000
_cell.length_b   1.000
_cell.length_c   1.000
_cell.angle_alpha   90.00
_cell.angle_beta   90.00
_cell.angle_gamma   90.00
#
_symmetry.space_group_name_H-M   'P 1'
#
loop_
_entity.id
_entity.type
_entity.pdbx_description
1 polymer ?
#
loop_
_entity_poly.entity_id
_entity_poly.type
_entity_poly.pdbx_seq_one_letter_code
_entity_poly.pdbx_strand_id
1 'polypeptide(L)'
;MTAPPLCTTAAQLGPLDGRWVRLVGTYLPVPTLKKMPRPGAPREELDLGQVVIELAGDAPARIALGTTIRPGDEIARFRHRRVAVEGRLVLAPVSQVPEAAAPRPAPVLLDPSGLRLAE
;
A
#
# COMPACT_ATOMS: atom_id res chain seq x y z
N MET A 1 10.32 18.39 18.34
CA MET A 1 9.47 17.28 17.86
C MET A 1 10.34 16.38 17.01
N THR A 2 10.49 15.11 17.38
CA THR A 2 11.32 14.14 16.64
C THR A 2 10.59 13.72 15.38
N ALA A 3 11.26 13.73 14.22
CA ALA A 3 10.66 13.25 12.97
C ALA A 3 10.30 11.75 13.09
N PRO A 4 9.19 11.30 12.47
CA PRO A 4 8.81 9.89 12.52
C PRO A 4 9.88 9.00 11.84
N PRO A 5 10.05 7.75 12.30
CA PRO A 5 11.03 6.83 11.73
C PRO A 5 10.74 6.57 10.25
N LEU A 6 11.82 6.53 9.46
CA LEU A 6 11.75 6.28 8.02
C LEU A 6 11.69 4.78 7.75
N CYS A 7 10.72 4.35 6.93
CA CYS A 7 10.57 2.99 6.45
C CYS A 7 10.71 2.96 4.92
N THR A 8 11.74 2.26 4.43
CA THR A 8 12.11 2.16 3.01
C THR A 8 12.19 0.73 2.50
N THR A 9 12.29 -0.25 3.41
CA THR A 9 12.46 -1.66 3.09
C THR A 9 11.54 -2.55 3.92
N ALA A 10 11.25 -3.75 3.40
CA ALA A 10 10.40 -4.74 4.07
C ALA A 10 10.93 -5.15 5.46
N ALA A 11 12.25 -5.22 5.63
CA ALA A 11 12.89 -5.61 6.89
C ALA A 11 12.60 -4.61 8.04
N GLN A 12 12.29 -3.35 7.72
CA GLN A 12 11.98 -2.32 8.71
C GLN A 12 10.53 -2.37 9.19
N LEU A 13 9.64 -3.11 8.51
CA LEU A 13 8.22 -3.15 8.82
C LEU A 13 7.94 -3.75 10.20
N GLY A 14 8.54 -4.90 10.51
CA GLY A 14 8.33 -5.63 11.77
C GLY A 14 8.52 -4.78 13.02
N PRO A 15 9.70 -4.16 13.22
CA PRO A 15 9.97 -3.31 14.37
C PRO A 15 9.12 -2.03 14.46
N LEU A 16 8.48 -1.64 13.35
CA LEU A 16 7.68 -0.42 13.23
C LEU A 16 6.17 -0.65 13.31
N ASP A 17 5.73 -1.89 13.53
CA ASP A 17 4.30 -2.21 13.66
C ASP A 17 3.62 -1.39 14.77
N GLY A 18 2.43 -0.89 14.47
CA GLY A 18 1.64 -0.02 15.32
C GLY A 18 2.15 1.42 15.46
N ARG A 19 3.31 1.76 14.90
CA ARG A 19 3.94 3.08 15.04
C ARG A 19 3.54 4.04 13.91
N TRP A 20 3.63 5.33 14.20
CA TRP A 20 3.63 6.37 13.17
C TRP A 20 4.98 6.36 12.44
N VAL A 21 4.96 6.21 11.12
CA VAL A 21 6.15 6.08 10.28
C VAL A 21 6.07 7.02 9.08
N ARG A 22 7.21 7.35 8.50
CA ARG A 22 7.31 7.90 7.15
C ARG A 22 7.70 6.78 6.20
N LEU A 23 6.77 6.32 5.39
CA LEU A 23 6.97 5.28 4.38
C LEU A 23 7.48 5.91 3.08
N VAL A 24 8.54 5.35 2.49
CA VAL A 24 9.08 5.78 1.20
C VAL A 24 9.17 4.58 0.26
N GLY A 25 8.44 4.64 -0.85
CA GLY A 25 8.37 3.57 -1.84
C GLY A 25 7.69 4.02 -3.12
N THR A 26 7.42 3.07 -4.01
CA THR A 26 6.75 3.32 -5.29
C THR A 26 5.24 3.29 -5.10
N TYR A 27 4.55 4.34 -5.52
CA TYR A 27 3.09 4.41 -5.50
C TYR A 27 2.52 3.61 -6.67
N LEU A 28 1.79 2.55 -6.38
CA LEU A 28 1.19 1.67 -7.38
C LEU A 28 -0.32 1.60 -7.20
N PRO A 29 -1.12 1.96 -8.22
CA PRO A 29 -2.53 1.62 -8.20
C PRO A 29 -2.69 0.10 -8.32
N VAL A 30 -3.69 -0.45 -7.64
CA VAL A 30 -4.03 -1.87 -7.69
C VAL A 30 -5.11 -2.05 -8.76
N PRO A 31 -4.77 -2.64 -9.92
CA PRO A 31 -5.77 -2.90 -10.95
C PRO A 31 -6.75 -3.95 -10.44
N THR A 32 -8.05 -3.64 -10.54
CA THR A 32 -9.12 -4.59 -10.25
C THR A 32 -9.63 -5.18 -11.57
N LEU A 33 -9.77 -6.50 -11.62
CA LEU A 33 -10.38 -7.15 -12.77
C LEU A 33 -11.87 -6.81 -12.83
N LYS A 34 -12.28 -6.13 -13.90
CA LYS A 34 -13.68 -5.76 -14.13
C LYS A 34 -14.56 -6.99 -14.32
N LYS A 35 -14.01 -8.05 -14.93
CA LYS A 35 -14.64 -9.35 -15.16
C LYS A 35 -13.59 -10.45 -15.08
N MET A 36 -14.03 -11.66 -14.74
CA MET A 36 -13.17 -12.85 -14.78
C MET A 36 -12.70 -13.05 -16.23
N PRO A 37 -11.38 -13.05 -16.50
CA PRO A 37 -10.88 -13.14 -17.86
C PRO A 37 -11.22 -14.51 -18.44
N ARG A 38 -11.85 -14.53 -19.61
CA ARG A 38 -12.03 -15.77 -20.39
C ARG A 38 -10.67 -16.20 -20.96
N PRO A 39 -10.39 -17.51 -21.07
CA PRO A 39 -9.16 -17.97 -21.72
C PRO A 39 -9.05 -17.36 -23.13
N GLY A 40 -7.94 -16.68 -23.41
CA GLY A 40 -7.66 -16.05 -24.71
C GLY A 40 -8.16 -14.61 -24.90
N ALA A 41 -8.92 -14.05 -23.95
CA ALA A 41 -9.34 -12.65 -24.00
C ALA A 41 -8.38 -11.72 -23.24
N PRO A 42 -8.17 -10.48 -23.70
CA PRO A 42 -7.40 -9.49 -22.95
C PRO A 42 -8.07 -9.20 -21.60
N ARG A 43 -7.24 -9.01 -20.56
CA ARG A 43 -7.73 -8.67 -19.22
C ARG A 43 -8.25 -7.23 -19.23
N GLU A 44 -9.53 -7.07 -18.92
CA GLU A 44 -10.11 -5.75 -18.63
C GLU A 44 -9.81 -5.38 -17.17
N GLU A 45 -8.80 -4.54 -16.96
CA GLU A 45 -8.40 -4.00 -15.66
C GLU A 45 -8.96 -2.59 -15.47
N LEU A 46 -9.43 -2.31 -14.25
CA LEU A 46 -9.95 -1.00 -13.84
C LEU A 46 -9.28 -0.57 -12.53
N ASP A 47 -8.75 0.65 -12.50
CA ASP A 47 -8.23 1.24 -11.28
C ASP A 47 -9.41 1.73 -10.41
N LEU A 48 -9.85 0.91 -9.44
CA LEU A 48 -10.91 1.26 -8.49
C LEU A 48 -10.46 2.21 -7.39
N GLY A 49 -9.24 2.73 -7.49
CA GLY A 49 -8.60 3.64 -6.54
C GLY A 49 -8.04 3.00 -5.29
N GLN A 50 -7.89 1.67 -5.29
CA GLN A 50 -7.00 0.97 -4.35
C GLN A 50 -5.55 1.25 -4.73
N VAL A 51 -4.72 1.50 -3.72
CA VAL A 51 -3.31 1.88 -3.90
C VAL A 51 -2.44 1.18 -2.88
N VAL A 52 -1.26 0.76 -3.32
CA VAL A 52 -0.19 0.27 -2.45
C VAL A 52 1.07 1.09 -2.61
N ILE A 53 1.86 1.16 -1.56
CA ILE A 53 3.25 1.58 -1.61
C ILE A 53 4.12 0.34 -1.64
N GLU A 54 4.89 0.17 -2.71
CA GLU A 54 5.85 -0.91 -2.85
C GLU A 54 7.22 -0.45 -2.33
N LEU A 55 7.74 -1.17 -1.33
CA LEU A 55 9.08 -0.95 -0.80
C LEU A 55 10.12 -1.73 -1.61
N ALA A 56 11.27 -1.10 -1.81
CA ALA A 56 12.38 -1.73 -2.50
C ALA A 56 13.07 -2.80 -1.63
N GLY A 57 13.65 -3.81 -2.28
CA GLY A 57 14.42 -4.89 -1.65
C GLY A 57 14.33 -6.20 -2.45
N ASP A 58 15.09 -7.21 -2.03
CA ASP A 58 15.07 -8.55 -2.65
C ASP A 58 13.70 -9.23 -2.60
N ALA A 59 12.91 -8.90 -1.58
CA ALA A 59 11.50 -9.28 -1.46
C ALA A 59 10.66 -8.00 -1.35
N PRO A 60 10.05 -7.51 -2.46
CA PRO A 60 9.26 -6.28 -2.43
C PRO A 60 8.04 -6.48 -1.53
N ALA A 61 7.88 -5.59 -0.55
CA ALA A 61 6.71 -5.55 0.31
C ALA A 61 5.72 -4.50 -0.20
N ARG A 62 4.43 -4.86 -0.22
CA ARG A 62 3.35 -3.97 -0.61
C ARG A 62 2.52 -3.61 0.61
N ILE A 63 2.39 -2.31 0.85
CA ILE A 63 1.64 -1.75 1.97
C ILE A 63 0.44 -1.00 1.40
N ALA A 64 -0.77 -1.40 1.77
CA ALA A 64 -1.98 -0.70 1.36
C ALA A 64 -1.99 0.72 1.92
N LEU A 65 -2.34 1.70 1.08
CA LEU A 65 -2.39 3.10 1.47
C LEU A 65 -3.79 3.46 1.99
N GLY A 66 -3.98 3.29 3.30
CA GLY A 66 -5.27 3.45 3.96
C GLY A 66 -6.24 2.30 3.65
N THR A 67 -7.47 2.46 4.12
CA THR A 67 -8.59 1.52 3.90
C THR A 67 -9.65 2.08 2.96
N THR A 68 -9.47 3.31 2.47
CA THR A 68 -10.41 4.03 1.63
C THR A 68 -9.89 4.17 0.20
N ILE A 69 -10.83 4.35 -0.73
CA ILE A 69 -10.52 4.60 -2.14
C ILE A 69 -9.84 5.96 -2.29
N ARG A 70 -8.72 5.98 -3.01
CA ARG A 70 -7.96 7.20 -3.33
C ARG A 70 -8.57 7.91 -4.55
N PRO A 71 -8.56 9.26 -4.57
CA PRO A 71 -9.10 10.02 -5.69
C PRO A 71 -8.27 9.84 -6.96
N GLY A 72 -8.94 9.86 -8.12
CA GLY A 72 -8.30 9.63 -9.43
C GLY A 72 -7.17 10.62 -9.74
N ASP A 73 -7.32 11.90 -9.38
CA ASP A 73 -6.29 12.92 -9.59
C ASP A 73 -5.00 12.64 -8.79
N GLU A 74 -5.13 12.12 -7.57
CA GLU A 74 -3.98 11.71 -6.77
C GLU A 74 -3.26 10.53 -7.44
N ILE A 75 -4.02 9.52 -7.86
CA ILE A 75 -3.48 8.34 -8.52
C ILE A 75 -2.75 8.73 -9.80
N ALA A 76 -3.37 9.56 -10.66
CA ALA A 76 -2.76 10.05 -11.88
C ALA A 76 -1.45 10.80 -11.61
N ARG A 77 -1.39 11.57 -10.52
CA ARG A 77 -0.21 12.35 -10.13
C ARG A 77 0.95 11.49 -9.64
N PHE A 78 0.69 10.41 -8.90
CA PHE A 78 1.72 9.63 -8.20
C PHE A 78 1.97 8.24 -8.79
N ARG A 79 1.11 7.74 -9.68
CA ARG A 79 1.24 6.42 -10.31
C ARG A 79 2.66 6.17 -10.83
N HIS A 80 3.26 5.07 -10.37
CA HIS A 80 4.62 4.61 -10.67
C HIS A 80 5.73 5.57 -10.25
N ARG A 81 5.45 6.54 -9.37
CA ARG A 81 6.45 7.47 -8.84
C ARG A 81 6.86 7.06 -7.44
N ARG A 82 8.10 7.43 -7.07
CA ARG A 82 8.59 7.31 -5.71
C ARG A 82 7.94 8.39 -4.84
N VAL A 83 7.32 8.00 -3.76
CA VAL A 83 6.60 8.89 -2.85
C VAL A 83 7.06 8.69 -1.41
N ALA A 84 6.87 9.73 -0.62
CA ALA A 84 6.93 9.69 0.83
C ALA A 84 5.53 9.94 1.39
N VAL A 85 5.09 9.12 2.34
CA VAL A 85 3.80 9.26 3.00
C VAL A 85 3.92 8.90 4.48
N GLU A 86 3.26 9.66 5.33
CA GLU A 86 3.25 9.44 6.77
C GLU A 86 1.95 8.79 7.19
N GLY A 87 2.00 7.90 8.18
CA GLY A 87 0.81 7.25 8.70
C GLY A 87 1.16 6.18 9.72
N ARG A 88 0.14 5.51 10.25
CA ARG A 88 0.30 4.44 11.22
C ARG A 88 0.44 3.10 10.52
N LEU A 89 1.60 2.45 10.65
CA LEU A 89 1.84 1.13 10.08
C LEU A 89 1.13 0.05 10.90
N VAL A 90 0.42 -0.85 10.24
CA VAL A 90 -0.22 -2.03 10.85
C VAL A 90 0.03 -3.25 9.97
N LEU A 91 0.72 -4.27 10.50
CA LEU A 91 1.08 -5.47 9.72
C LEU A 91 0.00 -6.54 9.68
N ALA A 92 -0.83 -6.62 10.72
CA ALA A 92 -1.91 -7.58 10.84
C ALA A 92 -3.18 -6.88 11.36
N PRO A 93 -3.95 -6.20 10.49
CA PRO A 93 -5.26 -5.71 10.89
C PRO A 93 -6.10 -6.91 11.37
N VAL A 94 -6.68 -6.80 12.57
CA VAL A 94 -7.47 -7.86 13.17
C VAL A 94 -8.65 -8.19 12.25
N SER A 95 -8.60 -9.35 11.60
CA SER A 95 -9.73 -9.86 10.84
C SER A 95 -10.70 -10.47 11.83
N GLN A 96 -11.92 -9.92 11.96
CA GLN A 96 -12.96 -10.43 12.88
C GLN A 96 -13.64 -11.71 12.35
N VAL A 97 -13.04 -12.40 11.37
CA VAL A 97 -13.63 -13.57 10.69
C VAL A 97 -12.80 -14.82 11.05
N PRO A 98 -13.43 -15.93 11.50
CA PRO A 98 -12.72 -17.14 11.91
C PRO A 98 -11.88 -17.74 10.77
N GLU A 99 -10.74 -18.29 11.19
CA GLU A 99 -9.63 -18.79 10.41
C GLU A 99 -10.01 -20.03 9.57
N ALA A 100 -10.11 -19.84 8.25
CA ALA A 100 -9.99 -20.90 7.27
C ALA A 100 -9.21 -20.36 6.06
N ALA A 101 -7.91 -20.68 6.00
CA ALA A 101 -7.02 -20.41 4.86
C ALA A 101 -7.11 -19.00 4.24
N ALA A 102 -7.38 -17.97 5.06
CA ALA A 102 -7.40 -16.60 4.58
C ALA A 102 -5.96 -16.15 4.31
N PRO A 103 -5.66 -15.55 3.14
CA PRO A 103 -4.35 -14.95 2.90
C PRO A 103 -4.02 -13.99 4.04
N ARG A 104 -2.79 -14.07 4.55
CA ARG A 104 -2.29 -13.19 5.62
C ARG A 104 -2.70 -11.75 5.27
N PRO A 105 -3.37 -11.02 6.18
CA PRO A 105 -3.80 -9.68 5.87
C PRO A 105 -2.59 -8.84 5.47
N ALA A 106 -2.69 -8.14 4.34
CA ALA A 106 -1.60 -7.32 3.84
C ALA A 106 -1.34 -6.16 4.81
N PRO A 107 -0.08 -5.73 4.98
CA PRO A 107 0.23 -4.54 5.76
C PRO A 107 -0.53 -3.31 5.25
N VAL A 108 -0.96 -2.45 6.16
CA VAL A 108 -1.71 -1.23 5.86
C VAL A 108 -1.04 -0.03 6.54
N LEU A 109 -0.97 1.10 5.83
CA LEU A 109 -0.64 2.39 6.40
C LEU A 109 -1.93 3.17 6.66
N LEU A 110 -2.37 3.20 7.92
CA LEU A 110 -3.58 3.89 8.36
C LEU A 110 -3.34 5.41 8.45
N ASP A 111 -4.42 6.16 8.27
CA ASP A 111 -4.44 7.63 8.33
C ASP A 111 -3.32 8.30 7.49
N PRO A 112 -3.17 7.91 6.20
CA PRO A 112 -2.09 8.40 5.37
C PRO A 112 -2.19 9.92 5.17
N SER A 113 -1.12 10.62 5.49
CA SER A 113 -1.00 12.08 5.44
C SER A 113 0.35 12.50 4.85
N GLY A 114 0.44 13.75 4.39
CA GLY A 114 1.70 14.29 3.89
C GLY A 114 2.25 13.58 2.64
N LEU A 115 1.38 12.96 1.83
CA LEU A 115 1.77 12.29 0.58
C LEU A 115 2.44 13.30 -0.37
N ARG A 116 3.69 13.02 -0.72
CA ARG A 116 4.53 13.86 -1.59
C ARG A 116 5.49 13.00 -2.41
N LEU A 117 6.04 13.55 -3.49
CA LEU A 117 7.14 12.90 -4.19
C LEU A 117 8.35 12.78 -3.24
N ALA A 118 9.02 11.63 -3.27
CA ALA A 118 10.30 11.48 -2.60
C ALA A 118 11.39 12.00 -3.55
N GLU A 119 12.18 12.95 -3.06
CA GLU A 119 13.41 13.42 -3.72
C GLU A 119 14.49 12.34 -3.75
#